data_AF-N6ZC22-F1
#
_entry.id   AF-N6ZC22-F1
#
_cell.length_a   1.000
_cell.length_b   1.000
_cell.length_c   1.000
_cell.angle_alpha   90.00
_cell.angle_beta   90.00
_cell.angle_gamma   90.00
#
_symmetry.space_group_name_H-M   'P 1'
#
loop_
_entity.id
_entity.type
_entity.pdbx_description
1 polymer ?
#
loop_
_entity_poly.entity_id
_entity_poly.type
_entity_poly.pdbx_seq_one_letter_code
_entity_poly.pdbx_strand_id
1 'polypeptide(L)'
;RAGSAAVEAFDPAAIREDGRHAWLPDGPALHPFEGRTEPLADKDGAYSWCKAPRLGGEAFECGALARQVVDGHALVRDLVARGGGNVLSRVVARALEFARVLPAMEAWVQAIVPGEPFCRHGAMPAEAQATGLVEAARGTLGHWLVVRKGVIANYQIVAPTTWNFSPRDAGGQPGALEQALVGTPVGEDERVPLAVQHVVRSFDPCMACTVH
;
A
#
# COMPACT_ATOMS: atom_id res chain seq x y z
N ARG A 1 9.48 -14.12 10.57
CA ARG A 1 10.54 -13.95 11.60
C ARG A 1 9.85 -13.89 12.97
N ALA A 2 10.24 -14.74 13.91
CA ALA A 2 9.71 -14.80 15.28
C ALA A 2 10.50 -13.86 16.22
N GLY A 3 10.42 -12.55 15.96
CA GLY A 3 10.79 -11.51 16.93
C GLY A 3 9.51 -10.83 17.40
N SER A 4 9.45 -10.33 18.63
CA SER A 4 8.29 -9.57 19.11
C SER A 4 8.03 -8.43 18.13
N ALA A 5 6.93 -8.49 17.38
CA ALA A 5 6.56 -7.44 16.45
C ALA A 5 6.27 -6.17 17.26
N ALA A 6 7.25 -5.27 17.31
CA ALA A 6 7.13 -3.95 17.90
C ALA A 6 6.45 -3.05 16.88
N VAL A 7 5.49 -2.26 17.34
CA VAL A 7 4.92 -1.19 16.52
C VAL A 7 5.92 -0.04 16.53
N GLU A 8 6.36 0.38 15.35
CA GLU A 8 7.28 1.50 15.17
C GLU A 8 6.51 2.71 14.64
N ALA A 9 7.03 3.91 14.94
CA ALA A 9 6.48 5.14 14.38
C ALA A 9 6.71 5.15 12.86
N PHE A 10 5.68 5.51 12.10
CA PHE A 10 5.78 5.61 10.66
C PHE A 10 6.62 6.83 10.26
N ASP A 11 7.73 6.59 9.55
CA ASP A 11 8.56 7.64 8.95
C ASP A 11 8.35 7.68 7.41
N PRO A 12 7.60 8.67 6.88
CA PRO A 12 7.39 8.78 5.44
C PRO A 12 8.68 9.08 4.68
N ALA A 13 9.70 9.68 5.32
CA ALA A 13 10.98 9.97 4.68
C ALA A 13 11.79 8.70 4.37
N ALA A 14 11.43 7.55 4.95
CA ALA A 14 12.05 6.26 4.70
C ALA A 14 11.47 5.52 3.48
N ILE A 15 10.43 6.07 2.83
CA ILE A 15 9.84 5.46 1.62
C ILE A 15 10.76 5.65 0.42
N ARG A 16 11.02 4.57 -0.31
CA ARG A 16 11.69 4.59 -1.62
C ARG A 16 10.93 3.72 -2.61
N GLU A 17 10.80 4.16 -3.85
CA GLU A 17 10.22 3.38 -4.95
C GLU A 17 11.32 2.96 -5.93
N ASP A 18 11.46 1.65 -6.13
CA ASP A 18 12.40 1.04 -7.06
C ASP A 18 11.72 0.72 -8.41
N GLY A 19 12.40 0.99 -9.52
CA GLY A 19 11.89 0.75 -10.87
C GLY A 19 12.51 -0.44 -11.59
N ARG A 20 13.40 -1.22 -10.95
CA ARG A 20 14.24 -2.24 -11.63
C ARG A 20 13.42 -3.27 -12.40
N HIS A 21 12.37 -3.82 -11.79
CA HIS A 21 11.51 -4.81 -12.44
C HIS A 21 10.17 -4.22 -12.92
N ALA A 22 10.07 -2.89 -12.94
CA ALA A 22 8.98 -2.15 -13.55
C ALA A 22 9.33 -1.73 -14.98
N TRP A 23 8.35 -1.54 -15.86
CA TRP A 23 8.52 -0.95 -17.20
C TRP A 23 8.79 0.57 -17.14
N LEU A 24 9.86 0.94 -16.44
CA LEU A 24 10.39 2.28 -16.21
C LEU A 24 11.91 2.23 -16.38
N PRO A 25 12.60 3.32 -16.75
CA PRO A 25 14.06 3.37 -16.81
C PRO A 25 14.74 2.86 -15.54
N ASP A 26 15.89 2.22 -15.70
CA ASP A 26 16.73 1.85 -14.56
C ASP A 26 17.27 3.10 -13.85
N GLY A 27 17.43 2.98 -12.54
CA GLY A 27 17.92 4.06 -11.69
C GLY A 27 17.91 3.67 -10.21
N PRO A 28 18.40 4.55 -9.33
CA PRO A 28 18.27 4.34 -7.90
C PRO A 28 16.81 4.39 -7.47
N ALA A 29 16.48 3.72 -6.36
CA ALA A 29 15.18 3.88 -5.73
C ALA A 29 15.02 5.31 -5.19
N LEU A 30 13.92 5.98 -5.51
CA LEU A 30 13.71 7.40 -5.22
C LEU A 30 12.64 7.61 -4.16
N HIS A 31 12.79 8.65 -3.33
CA HIS A 31 11.70 9.11 -2.48
C HIS A 31 10.61 9.76 -3.36
N PRO A 32 9.30 9.64 -3.05
CA PRO A 32 8.24 10.18 -3.90
C PRO A 32 8.34 11.68 -4.24
N PHE A 33 8.93 12.53 -3.39
CA PHE A 33 9.19 13.93 -3.75
C PHE A 33 10.14 14.10 -4.96
N GLU A 34 11.02 13.14 -5.17
CA GLU A 34 11.99 13.10 -6.28
C GLU A 34 11.61 12.06 -7.32
N GLY A 35 10.49 11.36 -7.13
CA GLY A 35 10.04 10.26 -7.96
C GLY A 35 9.84 10.68 -9.41
N ARG A 36 10.11 9.74 -10.31
CA ARG A 36 9.97 9.89 -11.76
C ARG A 36 9.06 8.80 -12.29
N THR A 37 8.28 9.13 -13.31
CA THR A 37 7.36 8.20 -13.98
C THR A 37 7.51 8.41 -15.47
N GLU A 38 8.51 7.75 -16.06
CA GLU A 38 8.80 7.77 -17.49
C GLU A 38 8.56 6.35 -18.02
N PRO A 39 7.47 6.06 -18.74
CA PRO A 39 7.19 4.72 -19.24
C PRO A 39 8.29 4.22 -20.19
N LEU A 40 8.76 3.00 -19.97
CA LEU A 40 9.67 2.28 -20.87
C LEU A 40 9.16 0.84 -21.05
N ALA A 41 8.29 0.68 -22.04
CA ALA A 41 7.78 -0.64 -22.43
C ALA A 41 8.92 -1.55 -22.90
N ASP A 42 8.70 -2.86 -22.79
CA ASP A 42 9.61 -3.91 -23.26
C ASP A 42 11.03 -3.85 -22.66
N LYS A 43 11.20 -3.17 -21.51
CA LYS A 43 12.45 -3.22 -20.75
C LYS A 43 12.76 -4.66 -20.32
N ASP A 44 13.95 -5.14 -20.67
CA ASP A 44 14.42 -6.45 -20.29
C ASP A 44 14.38 -6.68 -18.77
N GLY A 45 13.83 -7.83 -18.36
CA GLY A 45 13.70 -8.22 -16.96
C GLY A 45 12.54 -7.54 -16.20
N ALA A 46 11.87 -6.54 -16.77
CA ALA A 46 10.65 -6.00 -16.20
C ALA A 46 9.44 -6.89 -16.50
N TYR A 47 8.51 -6.95 -15.54
CA TYR A 47 7.30 -7.78 -15.66
C TYR A 47 6.05 -7.10 -15.07
N SER A 48 6.16 -5.82 -14.72
CA SER A 48 5.07 -5.05 -14.11
C SER A 48 5.16 -3.58 -14.49
N TRP A 49 4.02 -2.88 -14.48
CA TRP A 49 4.01 -1.41 -14.52
C TRP A 49 4.07 -0.79 -13.12
N CYS A 50 3.92 -1.61 -12.09
CA CYS A 50 3.98 -1.20 -10.70
C CYS A 50 5.44 -0.99 -10.27
N LYS A 51 5.74 0.14 -9.63
CA LYS A 51 7.02 0.36 -8.92
C LYS A 51 7.10 -0.55 -7.69
N ALA A 52 8.31 -0.69 -7.13
CA ALA A 52 8.56 -1.44 -5.92
C ALA A 52 8.82 -0.53 -4.71
N PRO A 53 7.78 -0.10 -3.96
CA PRO A 53 7.95 0.69 -2.76
C PRO A 53 8.53 -0.17 -1.63
N ARG A 54 9.47 0.41 -0.89
CA ARG A 54 10.07 -0.15 0.33
C ARG A 54 10.04 0.92 1.42
N LEU A 55 9.83 0.49 2.65
CA LEU A 55 9.94 1.34 3.84
C LEU A 55 11.20 0.93 4.59
N GLY A 56 12.19 1.81 4.67
CA GLY A 56 13.47 1.46 5.31
C GLY A 56 14.20 0.30 4.65
N GLY A 57 13.96 0.07 3.35
CA GLY A 57 14.54 -1.04 2.58
C GLY A 57 13.79 -2.37 2.68
N GLU A 58 12.66 -2.43 3.39
CA GLU A 58 11.86 -3.64 3.56
C GLU A 58 10.50 -3.54 2.83
N ALA A 59 10.01 -4.69 2.37
CA ALA A 59 8.67 -4.82 1.77
C ALA A 59 7.60 -4.99 2.87
N PHE A 60 6.51 -4.23 2.76
CA PHE A 60 5.38 -4.30 3.70
C PHE A 60 4.07 -4.56 2.96
N GLU A 61 3.16 -5.29 3.61
CA GLU A 61 1.75 -5.29 3.21
C GLU A 61 1.00 -4.14 3.89
N CYS A 62 -0.03 -3.64 3.22
CA CYS A 62 -0.98 -2.68 3.76
C CYS A 62 -2.42 -3.16 3.57
N GLY A 63 -3.37 -2.52 4.25
CA GLY A 63 -4.80 -2.88 4.21
C GLY A 63 -5.33 -3.27 5.57
N ALA A 64 -6.53 -3.87 5.58
CA ALA A 64 -7.25 -4.17 6.81
C ALA A 64 -6.41 -5.00 7.80
N LEU A 65 -5.72 -6.05 7.33
CA LEU A 65 -4.87 -6.87 8.20
C LEU A 65 -3.78 -6.02 8.87
N ALA A 66 -3.02 -5.25 8.10
CA ALA A 66 -1.96 -4.39 8.60
C ALA A 66 -2.48 -3.37 9.63
N ARG A 67 -3.58 -2.68 9.31
CA ARG A 67 -4.20 -1.71 10.23
C ARG A 67 -4.61 -2.34 11.55
N GLN A 68 -5.28 -3.50 11.53
CA GLN A 68 -5.71 -4.16 12.76
C GLN A 68 -4.54 -4.72 13.58
N VAL A 69 -3.46 -5.19 12.93
CA VAL A 69 -2.24 -5.63 13.62
C VAL A 69 -1.54 -4.45 14.31
N VAL A 70 -1.39 -3.33 13.60
CA VAL A 70 -0.76 -2.09 14.10
C VAL A 70 -1.61 -1.46 15.21
N ASP A 71 -2.94 -1.40 15.06
CA ASP A 71 -3.89 -0.93 16.08
C ASP A 71 -3.84 -1.77 17.37
N GLY A 72 -3.31 -2.98 17.30
CA GLY A 72 -3.18 -3.85 18.47
C GLY A 72 -4.36 -4.80 18.66
N HIS A 73 -5.24 -4.98 17.67
CA HIS A 73 -6.50 -5.70 17.85
C HIS A 73 -6.29 -7.17 18.25
N ALA A 74 -6.81 -7.55 19.43
CA ALA A 74 -6.54 -8.84 20.05
C ALA A 74 -6.85 -10.06 19.14
N LEU A 75 -8.05 -10.10 18.53
CA LEU A 75 -8.43 -11.17 17.62
C LEU A 75 -7.47 -11.30 16.43
N VAL A 76 -7.10 -10.18 15.79
CA VAL A 76 -6.28 -10.21 14.58
C VAL A 76 -4.83 -10.56 14.92
N ARG A 77 -4.30 -10.03 16.03
CA ARG A 77 -2.96 -10.40 16.50
C ARG A 77 -2.87 -11.88 16.87
N ASP A 78 -3.91 -12.43 17.50
CA ASP A 78 -3.98 -13.86 17.80
C ASP A 78 -4.02 -14.72 16.52
N LEU A 79 -4.82 -14.33 15.52
CA LEU A 79 -4.85 -15.00 14.21
C LEU A 79 -3.47 -14.98 13.54
N VAL A 80 -2.79 -13.83 13.52
CA VAL A 80 -1.45 -13.69 12.94
C VAL A 80 -0.41 -14.46 13.75
N ALA A 81 -0.48 -14.46 15.07
CA ALA A 81 0.44 -15.23 15.92
C ALA A 81 0.32 -16.74 15.69
N ARG A 82 -0.90 -17.24 15.42
CA ARG A 82 -1.16 -18.68 15.18
C ARG A 82 -0.82 -19.13 13.75
N GLY A 83 -1.08 -18.30 12.75
CA GLY A 83 -1.05 -18.72 11.34
C GLY A 83 -0.43 -17.73 10.36
N GLY A 84 0.18 -16.64 10.84
CA GLY A 84 0.74 -15.58 10.01
C GLY A 84 -0.31 -14.75 9.25
N GLY A 85 0.17 -13.90 8.34
CA GLY A 85 -0.68 -13.19 7.39
C GLY A 85 -1.12 -14.11 6.24
N ASN A 86 -2.36 -14.57 6.28
CA ASN A 86 -2.92 -15.52 5.32
C ASN A 86 -4.33 -15.10 4.85
N VAL A 87 -4.95 -15.92 3.98
CA VAL A 87 -6.28 -15.64 3.43
C VAL A 87 -7.31 -15.41 4.54
N LEU A 88 -7.35 -16.27 5.56
CA LEU A 88 -8.31 -16.18 6.66
C LEU A 88 -8.09 -14.90 7.47
N SER A 89 -6.85 -14.61 7.87
CA SER A 89 -6.56 -13.42 8.69
C SER A 89 -6.90 -12.14 7.95
N ARG A 90 -6.63 -12.04 6.63
CA ARG A 90 -7.00 -10.88 5.81
C ARG A 90 -8.52 -10.73 5.66
N VAL A 91 -9.26 -11.82 5.44
CA VAL A 91 -10.72 -11.79 5.33
C VAL A 91 -11.37 -11.40 6.66
N VAL A 92 -10.93 -11.98 7.78
CA VAL A 92 -11.44 -11.64 9.11
C VAL A 92 -11.13 -10.18 9.45
N ALA A 93 -9.91 -9.70 9.18
CA ALA A 93 -9.55 -8.31 9.42
C ALA A 93 -10.43 -7.34 8.61
N ARG A 94 -10.76 -7.66 7.36
CA ARG A 94 -11.67 -6.85 6.54
C ARG A 94 -13.10 -6.86 7.08
N ALA A 95 -13.60 -8.02 7.52
CA ALA A 95 -14.93 -8.10 8.15
C ALA A 95 -15.00 -7.26 9.44
N LEU A 96 -13.93 -7.29 10.24
CA LEU A 96 -13.80 -6.52 11.46
C LEU A 96 -13.78 -5.00 11.21
N GLU A 97 -13.24 -4.53 10.08
CA GLU A 97 -13.30 -3.10 9.75
C GLU A 97 -14.72 -2.59 9.63
N PHE A 98 -15.63 -3.35 9.01
CA PHE A 98 -17.04 -2.94 8.94
C PHE A 98 -17.65 -2.79 10.34
N ALA A 99 -17.36 -3.74 11.24
CA ALA A 99 -17.85 -3.71 12.61
C ALA A 99 -17.30 -2.52 13.43
N ARG A 100 -16.13 -1.99 13.08
CA ARG A 100 -15.50 -0.84 13.76
C ARG A 100 -15.84 0.51 13.13
N VAL A 101 -15.82 0.56 11.80
CA VAL A 101 -16.01 1.80 11.03
C VAL A 101 -17.47 2.22 11.04
N LEU A 102 -18.43 1.29 11.02
CA LEU A 102 -19.85 1.65 11.01
C LEU A 102 -20.25 2.46 12.26
N PRO A 103 -19.96 2.03 13.51
CA PRO A 103 -20.21 2.87 14.69
C PRO A 103 -19.45 4.20 14.68
N ALA A 104 -18.23 4.23 14.14
CA ALA A 104 -17.47 5.48 14.02
C ALA A 104 -18.14 6.46 13.04
N MET A 105 -18.65 5.95 11.91
CA MET A 105 -19.42 6.73 10.94
C MET A 105 -20.70 7.28 11.55
N GLU A 106 -21.43 6.48 12.34
CA GLU A 106 -22.62 6.95 13.07
C GLU A 106 -22.27 8.09 14.02
N ALA A 107 -21.18 7.94 14.79
CA ALA A 107 -20.71 8.98 15.69
C ALA A 107 -20.27 10.26 14.93
N TRP A 108 -19.57 10.12 13.80
CA TRP A 108 -19.19 11.26 12.95
C TRP A 108 -20.42 11.99 12.41
N VAL A 109 -21.42 11.26 11.92
CA VAL A 109 -22.67 11.85 11.42
C VAL A 109 -23.39 12.62 12.52
N GLN A 110 -23.45 12.08 13.74
CA GLN A 110 -24.04 12.76 14.90
C GLN A 110 -23.24 14.00 15.34
N ALA A 111 -21.92 14.00 15.12
CA ALA A 111 -21.04 15.11 15.48
C ALA A 111 -21.04 16.26 14.45
N ILE A 112 -21.57 16.04 13.23
CA ILE A 112 -21.67 17.10 12.23
C ILE A 112 -22.65 18.17 12.73
N VAL A 113 -22.19 19.42 12.75
CA VAL A 113 -23.03 20.59 13.01
C VAL A 113 -23.40 21.24 11.68
N PRO A 114 -24.66 21.14 11.22
CA PRO A 114 -25.06 21.71 9.94
C PRO A 114 -24.86 23.22 9.90
N GLY A 115 -24.24 23.71 8.83
CA GLY A 115 -23.98 25.13 8.61
C GLY A 115 -22.61 25.62 9.12
N GLU A 116 -21.85 24.80 9.84
CA GLU A 116 -20.47 25.16 10.19
C GLU A 116 -19.55 25.19 8.94
N PRO A 117 -18.50 26.05 8.94
CA PRO A 117 -17.55 26.10 7.84
C PRO A 117 -16.79 24.77 7.67
N PHE A 118 -16.93 24.14 6.50
CA PHE A 118 -16.26 22.88 6.16
C PHE A 118 -15.03 23.06 5.24
N CYS A 119 -14.80 24.27 4.73
CA CYS A 119 -13.72 24.58 3.80
C CYS A 119 -13.00 25.85 4.24
N ARG A 120 -11.67 25.75 4.38
CA ARG A 120 -10.80 26.91 4.55
C ARG A 120 -10.15 27.23 3.21
N HIS A 121 -10.37 28.44 2.72
CA HIS A 121 -9.72 28.93 1.52
C HIS A 121 -8.29 29.37 1.84
N GLY A 122 -7.36 29.11 0.93
CA GLY A 122 -5.98 29.55 1.01
C GLY A 122 -5.48 30.04 -0.34
N ALA A 123 -4.37 30.77 -0.35
CA ALA A 123 -3.70 31.17 -1.58
C ALA A 123 -2.78 30.03 -2.07
N MET A 124 -2.68 29.86 -3.39
CA MET A 124 -1.71 28.93 -3.98
C MET A 124 -0.29 29.45 -3.71
N PRO A 125 0.58 28.69 -3.03
CA PRO A 125 1.96 29.10 -2.82
C PRO A 125 2.75 29.09 -4.14
N ALA A 126 3.71 30.00 -4.28
CA ALA A 126 4.62 29.98 -5.43
C ALA A 126 5.53 28.73 -5.39
N GLU A 127 6.03 28.36 -4.21
CA GLU A 127 6.89 27.20 -3.98
C GLU A 127 6.38 26.43 -2.75
N ALA A 128 6.21 25.12 -2.87
CA ALA A 128 5.81 24.27 -1.75
C ALA A 128 6.16 22.79 -1.97
N GLN A 129 6.29 22.04 -0.87
CA GLN A 129 6.22 20.58 -0.86
C GLN A 129 5.12 20.16 0.12
N ALA A 130 4.29 19.20 -0.27
CA ALA A 130 3.20 18.70 0.55
C ALA A 130 3.06 17.19 0.42
N THR A 131 2.66 16.56 1.53
CA THR A 131 2.30 15.14 1.56
C THR A 131 0.91 14.99 2.18
N GLY A 132 0.04 14.24 1.51
CA GLY A 132 -1.24 13.79 2.03
C GLY A 132 -1.22 12.29 2.23
N LEU A 133 -1.50 11.82 3.44
CA LEU A 133 -1.53 10.41 3.79
C LEU A 133 -2.93 10.02 4.26
N VAL A 134 -3.44 8.90 3.75
CA VAL A 134 -4.73 8.36 4.15
C VAL A 134 -4.70 6.84 4.10
N GLU A 135 -5.46 6.20 4.99
CA GLU A 135 -5.78 4.78 4.84
C GLU A 135 -7.01 4.64 3.94
N ALA A 136 -6.80 4.28 2.68
CA ALA A 136 -7.86 3.85 1.80
C ALA A 136 -8.36 2.46 2.20
N ALA A 137 -9.50 2.02 1.65
CA ALA A 137 -10.05 0.69 1.95
C ALA A 137 -9.03 -0.45 1.80
N ARG A 138 -8.13 -0.33 0.82
CA ARG A 138 -7.10 -1.34 0.49
C ARG A 138 -5.77 -1.15 1.22
N GLY A 139 -5.58 -0.07 1.97
CA GLY A 139 -4.34 0.20 2.70
C GLY A 139 -3.87 1.64 2.59
N THR A 140 -2.59 1.84 2.87
CA THR A 140 -1.92 3.14 2.91
C THR A 140 -1.82 3.75 1.52
N LEU A 141 -2.35 4.96 1.39
CA LEU A 141 -2.28 5.81 0.21
C LEU A 141 -1.55 7.09 0.59
N GLY A 142 -0.49 7.41 -0.16
CA GLY A 142 0.19 8.68 -0.03
C GLY A 142 0.22 9.44 -1.35
N HIS A 143 0.08 10.76 -1.26
CA HIS A 143 0.23 11.69 -2.37
C HIS A 143 1.33 12.68 -1.99
N TRP A 144 2.33 12.86 -2.86
CA TRP A 144 3.44 13.80 -2.70
C TRP A 144 3.40 14.81 -3.82
N LEU A 145 3.35 16.09 -3.45
CA LEU A 145 3.20 17.21 -4.35
C LEU A 145 4.38 18.16 -4.18
N VAL A 146 4.96 18.59 -5.31
CA VAL A 146 5.91 19.71 -5.38
C VAL A 146 5.29 20.80 -6.25
N VAL A 147 5.18 22.00 -5.70
CA VAL A 147 4.71 23.21 -6.42
C VAL A 147 5.91 24.10 -6.70
N ARG A 148 6.05 24.56 -7.94
CA ARG A 148 7.01 25.59 -8.35
C ARG A 148 6.33 26.62 -9.23
N LYS A 149 6.62 27.91 -9.04
CA LYS A 149 5.95 29.01 -9.74
C LYS A 149 4.40 28.91 -9.74
N GLY A 150 3.82 28.40 -8.65
CA GLY A 150 2.38 28.25 -8.48
C GLY A 150 1.74 27.13 -9.32
N VAL A 151 2.52 26.26 -9.95
CA VAL A 151 2.04 25.09 -10.69
C VAL A 151 2.63 23.79 -10.13
N ILE A 152 1.94 22.67 -10.40
CA ILE A 152 2.42 21.33 -10.04
C ILE A 152 3.69 21.02 -10.84
N ALA A 153 4.82 20.92 -10.16
CA ALA A 153 6.11 20.58 -10.76
C ALA A 153 6.42 19.07 -10.65
N ASN A 154 5.94 18.40 -9.61
CA ASN A 154 5.96 16.95 -9.48
C ASN A 154 4.74 16.49 -8.67
N TYR A 155 4.16 15.36 -9.07
CA TYR A 155 3.09 14.69 -8.33
C TYR A 155 3.36 13.20 -8.38
N GLN A 156 3.55 12.59 -7.21
CA GLN A 156 3.75 11.15 -7.08
C GLN A 156 2.72 10.59 -6.12
N ILE A 157 2.23 9.40 -6.43
CA ILE A 157 1.28 8.67 -5.61
C ILE A 157 1.95 7.33 -5.29
N VAL A 158 1.80 6.89 -4.04
CA VAL A 158 2.13 5.52 -3.66
C VAL A 158 0.85 4.91 -3.13
N ALA A 159 0.20 4.12 -3.98
CA ALA A 159 -1.11 3.56 -3.70
C ALA A 159 -1.03 2.24 -2.91
N PRO A 160 -2.13 1.80 -2.28
CA PRO A 160 -2.12 0.57 -1.49
C PRO A 160 -1.77 -0.67 -2.32
N THR A 161 -2.32 -0.76 -3.53
CA THR A 161 -2.00 -1.88 -4.43
C THR A 161 -0.52 -1.82 -4.86
N THR A 162 0.10 -0.63 -4.92
CA THR A 162 1.53 -0.49 -5.22
C THR A 162 2.41 -1.17 -4.16
N TRP A 163 2.05 -1.04 -2.88
CA TRP A 163 2.68 -1.79 -1.79
C TRP A 163 2.44 -3.30 -1.91
N ASN A 164 1.17 -3.69 -2.06
CA ASN A 164 0.78 -5.10 -1.97
C ASN A 164 1.21 -5.93 -3.20
N PHE A 165 1.22 -5.33 -4.38
CA PHE A 165 1.51 -5.96 -5.68
C PHE A 165 2.82 -5.43 -6.29
N SER A 166 3.71 -4.88 -5.46
CA SER A 166 5.04 -4.47 -5.91
C SER A 166 5.78 -5.66 -6.54
N PRO A 167 6.52 -5.48 -7.64
CA PRO A 167 7.48 -6.49 -8.09
C PRO A 167 8.69 -6.53 -7.14
N ARG A 168 9.70 -7.31 -7.53
CA ARG A 168 11.02 -7.30 -6.89
C ARG A 168 11.70 -5.94 -7.05
N ASP A 169 12.39 -5.52 -6.00
CA ASP A 169 13.30 -4.37 -6.09
C ASP A 169 14.64 -4.74 -6.75
N ALA A 170 15.57 -3.78 -6.87
CA ALA A 170 16.91 -4.04 -7.39
C ALA A 170 17.73 -5.06 -6.59
N GLY A 171 17.43 -5.25 -5.30
CA GLY A 171 18.04 -6.28 -4.46
C GLY A 171 17.43 -7.67 -4.65
N GLY A 172 16.41 -7.79 -5.50
CA GLY A 172 15.67 -9.03 -5.72
C GLY A 172 14.69 -9.36 -4.59
N GLN A 173 14.45 -8.47 -3.62
CA GLN A 173 13.50 -8.71 -2.54
C GLN A 173 12.08 -8.73 -3.11
N PRO A 174 11.31 -9.83 -2.92
CA PRO A 174 9.94 -9.93 -3.44
C PRO A 174 8.97 -8.99 -2.73
N GLY A 175 7.92 -8.60 -3.45
CA GLY A 175 6.80 -7.84 -2.88
C GLY A 175 5.91 -8.65 -1.93
N ALA A 176 4.97 -7.98 -1.26
CA ALA A 176 4.11 -8.63 -0.26
C ALA A 176 3.28 -9.79 -0.83
N LEU A 177 2.65 -9.62 -2.00
CA LEU A 177 1.91 -10.69 -2.65
C LEU A 177 2.83 -11.84 -3.10
N GLU A 178 3.97 -11.53 -3.71
CA GLU A 178 4.93 -12.54 -4.15
C GLU A 178 5.39 -13.40 -2.98
N GLN A 179 5.67 -12.77 -1.83
CA GLN A 179 5.99 -13.48 -0.57
C GLN A 179 4.83 -14.34 -0.09
N ALA A 180 3.59 -13.82 -0.12
CA ALA A 180 2.40 -14.54 0.33
C ALA A 180 2.04 -15.75 -0.56
N LEU A 181 2.47 -15.75 -1.82
CA LEU A 181 2.24 -16.86 -2.75
C LEU A 181 3.21 -18.03 -2.53
N VAL A 182 4.38 -17.79 -1.93
CA VAL A 182 5.37 -18.84 -1.67
C VAL A 182 4.76 -19.94 -0.80
N GLY A 183 4.84 -21.19 -1.26
CA GLY A 183 4.32 -22.36 -0.55
C GLY A 183 2.81 -22.56 -0.69
N THR A 184 2.12 -21.77 -1.51
CA THR A 184 0.71 -22.02 -1.83
C THR A 184 0.56 -23.37 -2.55
N PRO A 185 -0.28 -24.29 -2.07
CA PRO A 185 -0.46 -25.58 -2.71
C PRO A 185 -1.14 -25.42 -4.06
N VAL A 186 -0.63 -26.13 -5.08
CA VAL A 186 -1.22 -26.23 -6.41
C VAL A 186 -1.20 -27.70 -6.81
N GLY A 187 -2.37 -28.26 -7.15
CA GLY A 187 -2.45 -29.64 -7.61
C GLY A 187 -1.84 -29.82 -9.01
N GLU A 188 -1.23 -30.97 -9.29
CA GLU A 188 -0.56 -31.26 -10.57
C GLU A 188 -1.49 -31.10 -11.79
N ASP A 189 -2.77 -31.44 -11.64
CA ASP A 189 -3.80 -31.35 -12.69
C ASP A 189 -4.72 -30.10 -12.56
N GLU A 190 -4.39 -29.18 -11.65
CA GLU A 190 -5.23 -28.02 -11.37
C GLU A 190 -5.05 -26.93 -12.44
N ARG A 191 -5.88 -26.98 -13.49
CA ARG A 191 -5.88 -25.97 -14.57
C ARG A 191 -6.05 -24.53 -14.07
N VAL A 192 -6.76 -24.36 -12.96
CA VAL A 192 -7.10 -23.06 -12.39
C VAL A 192 -6.83 -23.12 -10.89
N PRO A 193 -5.61 -22.75 -10.43
CA PRO A 193 -5.22 -22.91 -9.03
C PRO A 193 -6.03 -22.01 -8.11
N LEU A 194 -7.05 -22.58 -7.44
CA LEU A 194 -7.98 -21.85 -6.59
C LEU A 194 -7.27 -21.26 -5.37
N ALA A 195 -6.28 -21.95 -4.82
CA ALA A 195 -5.51 -21.48 -3.67
C ALA A 195 -4.73 -20.19 -4.00
N VAL A 196 -4.04 -20.14 -5.14
CA VAL A 196 -3.36 -18.93 -5.66
C VAL A 196 -4.36 -17.78 -5.78
N GLN A 197 -5.51 -18.11 -6.35
CA GLN A 197 -6.62 -17.19 -6.54
C GLN A 197 -7.21 -16.64 -5.24
N HIS A 198 -7.29 -17.44 -4.18
CA HIS A 198 -7.70 -16.99 -2.86
C HIS A 198 -6.65 -16.07 -2.22
N VAL A 199 -5.36 -16.39 -2.36
CA VAL A 199 -4.27 -15.52 -1.88
C VAL A 199 -4.35 -14.16 -2.56
N VAL A 200 -4.37 -14.11 -3.89
CA VAL A 200 -4.46 -12.84 -4.65
C VAL A 200 -5.69 -12.03 -4.24
N ARG A 201 -6.88 -12.65 -4.20
CA ARG A 201 -8.12 -11.95 -3.82
C ARG A 201 -8.14 -11.52 -2.36
N SER A 202 -7.40 -12.20 -1.48
CA SER A 202 -7.33 -11.81 -0.07
C SER A 202 -6.69 -10.44 0.15
N PHE A 203 -5.91 -9.94 -0.81
CA PHE A 203 -5.36 -8.57 -0.81
C PHE A 203 -6.32 -7.51 -1.39
N ASP A 204 -7.48 -7.90 -1.95
CA ASP A 204 -8.43 -6.99 -2.61
C ASP A 204 -7.76 -6.05 -3.64
N PRO A 205 -7.17 -6.59 -4.72
CA PRO A 205 -6.45 -5.78 -5.69
C PRO A 205 -7.35 -4.77 -6.40
N CYS A 206 -6.85 -3.54 -6.56
CA CYS A 206 -7.34 -2.61 -7.56
C CYS A 206 -6.25 -2.34 -8.59
N MET A 207 -6.34 -2.95 -9.77
CA MET A 207 -5.30 -2.88 -10.80
C MET A 207 -5.12 -1.48 -11.39
N ALA A 208 -6.18 -0.66 -11.43
CA ALA A 208 -6.07 0.74 -11.86
C ALA A 208 -5.26 1.58 -10.87
N CYS A 209 -5.29 1.26 -9.58
CA CYS A 209 -4.50 1.97 -8.57
C CYS A 209 -3.00 1.61 -8.61
N THR A 210 -2.59 0.54 -9.30
CA THR A 210 -1.19 0.06 -9.31
C THR A 210 -0.23 0.81 -10.24
N VAL A 211 -0.74 1.58 -11.21
CA VAL A 211 0.02 2.03 -12.41
C VAL A 211 -0.20 3.53 -12.73
N HIS A 212 -0.73 4.30 -11.78
CA HIS A 212 -1.13 5.69 -11.98
C HIS A 212 0.02 6.64 -12.35
#